data_AF-A0A4T0JJG1-F1
#
_entry.id   AF-A0A4T0JJG1-F1
#
_cell.length_a   1.000
_cell.length_b   1.000
_cell.length_c   1.000
_cell.angle_alpha   90.00
_cell.angle_beta   90.00
_cell.angle_gamma   90.00
#
_symmetry.space_group_name_H-M   'P 1'
#
loop_
_entity.id
_entity.type
_entity.pdbx_description
1 polymer ?
#
loop_
_entity_poly.entity_id
_entity_poly.type
_entity_poly.pdbx_seq_one_letter_code
_entity_poly.pdbx_strand_id
1 'polypeptide(L)'
;MEAASHTRKQRLEALNNRTHGTGEHIVKFRNYDPTSREVKKGDNSQTSVDTVESAVTGLVDSILDKDEELRNEDLDIFNIAPKRPNWDMRRQLTNKMSLLNKADQLAINTLLRNRLSNPNNNNVNNGAALSSASNKLIHYSDQDD
;
A
#
# COMPACT_ATOMS: atom_id res chain seq x y z
N MET A 1 76.86 48.02 12.73
CA MET A 1 76.21 48.85 11.68
C MET A 1 74.98 48.18 11.07
N GLU A 2 74.87 46.85 11.11
CA GLU A 2 73.82 46.05 10.44
C GLU A 2 72.46 46.06 11.15
N ALA A 3 72.44 46.13 12.49
CA ALA A 3 71.18 46.22 13.24
C ALA A 3 70.36 47.48 12.92
N ALA A 4 71.03 48.60 12.62
CA ALA A 4 70.35 49.86 12.28
C ALA A 4 69.80 49.86 10.84
N SER A 5 70.37 49.08 9.92
CA SER A 5 69.86 48.96 8.56
C SER A 5 68.63 48.06 8.51
N HIS A 6 68.61 46.96 9.29
CA HIS A 6 67.45 46.09 9.40
C HIS A 6 66.24 46.78 10.02
N THR A 7 66.43 47.60 11.06
CA THR A 7 65.33 48.37 11.66
C THR A 7 64.77 49.42 10.70
N ARG A 8 65.64 50.08 9.90
CA ARG A 8 65.20 51.00 8.85
C ARG A 8 64.41 50.28 7.75
N LYS A 9 64.87 49.09 7.33
CA LYS A 9 64.20 48.28 6.30
C LYS A 9 62.82 47.81 6.78
N GLN A 10 62.72 47.26 7.98
CA GLN A 10 61.44 46.87 8.58
C GLN A 10 60.48 48.05 8.72
N ARG A 11 60.97 49.23 9.11
CA ARG A 11 60.14 50.45 9.21
C ARG A 11 59.64 50.91 7.83
N LEU A 12 60.48 50.84 6.80
CA LEU A 12 60.09 51.17 5.43
C LEU A 12 59.08 50.16 4.87
N GLU A 13 59.26 48.88 5.13
CA GLU A 13 58.29 47.83 4.75
C GLU A 13 56.96 48.02 5.47
N ALA A 14 56.95 48.37 6.76
CA ALA A 14 55.72 48.68 7.50
C ALA A 14 54.99 49.92 6.95
N LEU A 15 55.74 50.96 6.54
CA LEU A 15 55.18 52.16 5.90
C LEU A 15 54.62 51.85 4.50
N ASN A 16 55.32 51.03 3.72
CA ASN A 16 54.89 50.59 2.39
C ASN A 16 53.64 49.69 2.47
N ASN A 17 53.57 48.81 3.46
CA ASN A 17 52.40 47.97 3.69
C ASN A 17 51.18 48.81 4.15
N ARG A 18 51.41 49.93 4.83
CA ARG A 18 50.35 50.89 5.19
C ARG A 18 49.83 51.69 4.00
N THR A 19 50.67 51.98 2.99
CA THR A 19 50.23 52.62 1.74
C THR A 19 49.52 51.65 0.80
N HIS A 20 49.90 50.38 0.80
CA HIS A 20 49.28 49.33 -0.03
C HIS A 20 48.13 48.57 0.66
N GLY A 21 47.79 48.92 1.90
CA GLY A 21 46.66 48.32 2.64
C GLY A 21 46.88 46.88 3.09
N THR A 22 48.14 46.43 3.17
CA THR A 22 48.57 45.06 3.48
C THR A 22 49.19 44.93 4.89
N GLY A 23 48.85 45.84 5.82
CA GLY A 23 49.29 45.78 7.21
C GLY A 23 48.17 45.31 8.15
N GLU A 24 48.53 44.56 9.21
CA GLU A 24 47.70 43.78 10.16
C GLU A 24 46.46 44.44 10.81
N HIS A 25 46.16 45.71 10.52
CA HIS A 25 44.92 46.34 10.99
C HIS A 25 43.77 46.09 9.99
N ILE A 26 43.36 44.83 9.87
CA ILE A 26 42.25 44.41 9.01
C ILE A 26 40.95 44.98 9.60
N VAL A 27 40.46 46.08 9.03
CA VAL A 27 39.13 46.62 9.34
C VAL A 27 38.11 45.55 8.99
N LYS A 28 37.44 45.00 10.00
CA LYS A 28 36.40 43.99 9.83
C LYS A 28 35.14 44.66 9.29
N PHE A 29 34.96 44.64 7.98
CA PHE A 29 33.72 45.09 7.35
C PHE A 29 32.65 44.01 7.47
N ARG A 30 31.40 44.43 7.73
CA ARG A 30 30.28 43.48 7.91
C ARG A 30 29.97 42.69 6.64
N ASN A 31 30.00 43.37 5.49
CA ASN A 31 29.55 42.84 4.20
C ASN A 31 30.66 42.80 3.13
N TYR A 32 31.92 43.08 3.48
CA TYR A 32 33.01 43.18 2.52
C TYR A 32 34.22 42.38 3.01
N ASP A 33 34.80 41.56 2.15
CA ASP A 33 36.03 40.86 2.45
C ASP A 33 37.23 41.66 1.90
N PRO A 34 38.08 42.25 2.77
CA PRO A 34 39.20 43.06 2.33
C PRO A 34 40.27 42.28 1.56
N THR A 35 40.29 40.94 1.65
CA THR A 35 41.26 40.09 0.94
C THR A 35 40.79 39.78 -0.48
N SER A 36 39.52 39.41 -0.62
CA SER A 36 38.89 39.09 -1.91
C SER A 36 38.45 40.34 -2.68
N ARG A 37 38.32 41.48 -1.97
CA ARG A 37 37.75 42.74 -2.47
C ARG A 37 36.33 42.62 -3.03
N GLU A 38 35.62 41.57 -2.63
CA GLU A 38 34.25 41.29 -3.04
C GLU A 38 33.29 41.40 -1.84
N VAL A 39 31.99 41.47 -2.17
CA VAL A 39 30.92 41.38 -1.18
C VAL A 39 31.01 40.02 -0.49
N LYS A 40 31.01 40.02 0.84
CA LYS A 40 30.98 38.81 1.67
C LYS A 40 29.70 38.04 1.36
N LYS A 41 29.79 37.02 0.50
CA LYS A 41 28.71 36.09 0.24
C LYS A 41 28.49 35.28 1.52
N GLY A 42 27.25 35.26 2.01
CA GLY A 42 26.88 34.37 3.10
C GLY A 42 27.21 32.93 2.71
N ASP A 43 27.70 32.15 3.66
CA ASP A 43 27.95 30.74 3.47
C ASP A 43 26.60 30.04 3.22
N ASN A 44 26.23 29.90 1.94
CA ASN A 44 25.03 29.20 1.49
C ASN A 44 25.22 27.68 1.48
N SER A 45 26.25 27.14 2.14
CA SER A 45 26.42 25.69 2.28
C SER A 45 25.28 25.02 3.07
N GLN A 46 24.46 25.81 3.78
CA GLN A 46 23.26 25.36 4.48
C GLN A 46 22.00 25.49 3.60
N THR A 47 21.97 24.95 2.38
CA THR A 47 20.82 25.09 1.47
C THR A 47 20.22 23.79 0.95
N SER A 48 20.45 22.66 1.64
CA SER A 48 19.54 21.51 1.56
C SER A 48 18.67 21.47 2.82
N VAL A 49 17.89 22.53 3.02
CA VAL A 49 16.80 22.47 3.99
C VAL A 49 15.79 21.49 3.41
N ASP A 50 15.45 20.46 4.18
CA ASP A 50 14.39 19.49 3.88
C ASP A 50 13.13 20.25 3.40
N THR A 51 12.98 20.34 2.08
CA THR A 51 11.94 21.12 1.42
C THR A 51 10.85 20.16 1.01
N VAL A 52 9.58 20.54 1.21
CA VAL A 52 8.41 19.71 0.87
C VAL A 52 8.49 19.18 -0.57
N GLU A 53 9.01 19.97 -1.49
CA GLU A 53 9.24 19.59 -2.88
C GLU A 53 10.15 18.36 -3.00
N SER A 54 11.25 18.31 -2.24
CA SER A 54 12.18 17.16 -2.21
C SER A 54 11.59 15.95 -1.48
N ALA A 55 10.62 16.14 -0.59
CA ALA A 55 9.92 15.04 0.07
C ALA A 55 8.83 14.43 -0.82
N VAL A 56 8.29 15.21 -1.76
CA VAL A 56 7.19 14.82 -2.66
C VAL A 56 7.69 14.33 -4.02
N THR A 57 8.94 14.65 -4.41
CA THR A 57 9.57 14.09 -5.61
C THR A 57 9.53 12.56 -5.59
N GLY A 58 8.96 11.95 -6.64
CA GLY A 58 8.82 10.50 -6.78
C GLY A 58 7.59 9.88 -6.12
N LEU A 59 6.81 10.65 -5.33
CA LEU A 59 5.57 10.14 -4.75
C LEU A 59 4.55 9.78 -5.85
N VAL A 60 4.45 10.62 -6.88
CA VAL A 60 3.56 10.40 -8.03
C VAL A 60 3.90 9.10 -8.76
N ASP A 61 5.18 8.89 -9.08
CA ASP A 61 5.65 7.68 -9.74
C ASP A 61 5.34 6.44 -8.89
N SER A 62 5.59 6.53 -7.58
CA SER A 62 5.30 5.44 -6.64
C SER A 62 3.80 5.10 -6.49
N ILE A 63 2.92 6.07 -6.76
CA ILE A 63 1.46 5.87 -6.76
C ILE A 63 1.04 5.22 -8.07
N LEU A 64 1.60 5.65 -9.20
CA LEU A 64 1.33 5.07 -10.50
C LEU A 64 1.76 3.61 -10.56
N ASP A 65 2.98 3.29 -10.11
CA ASP A 65 3.49 1.92 -10.03
C ASP A 65 2.57 1.02 -9.20
N LYS A 66 2.08 1.52 -8.06
CA LYS A 66 1.12 0.78 -7.21
C LYS A 66 -0.24 0.58 -7.87
N ASP A 67 -0.75 1.56 -8.61
CA ASP A 67 -2.01 1.44 -9.35
C ASP A 67 -1.88 0.41 -10.49
N GLU A 68 -0.74 0.38 -11.18
CA GLU A 68 -0.43 -0.62 -12.20
C GLU A 68 -0.34 -2.02 -11.59
N GLU A 69 0.31 -2.18 -10.44
CA GLU A 69 0.38 -3.46 -9.71
C GLU A 69 -1.01 -3.97 -9.31
N LEU A 70 -1.87 -3.09 -8.75
CA LEU A 70 -3.25 -3.43 -8.36
C LEU A 70 -4.15 -3.76 -9.55
N ARG A 71 -3.91 -3.15 -10.72
CA ARG A 71 -4.62 -3.49 -11.97
C ARG A 71 -4.15 -4.81 -12.57
N ASN A 72 -2.89 -5.17 -12.35
CA ASN A 72 -2.29 -6.41 -12.81
C ASN A 72 -2.63 -7.60 -11.88
N GLU A 73 -3.00 -7.34 -10.62
CA GLU A 73 -3.58 -8.36 -9.75
C GLU A 73 -4.88 -8.90 -10.36
N ASP A 74 -4.97 -10.24 -10.45
CA ASP A 74 -6.17 -10.92 -10.92
C ASP A 74 -7.35 -10.55 -10.02
N LEU A 75 -8.38 -9.94 -10.61
CA LEU A 75 -9.60 -9.54 -9.92
C LEU A 75 -10.24 -10.74 -9.20
N ASP A 76 -10.37 -10.66 -7.87
CA ASP A 76 -11.10 -11.65 -7.08
C ASP A 76 -12.61 -11.58 -7.34
N ILE A 77 -13.05 -12.41 -8.28
CA ILE A 77 -14.43 -12.52 -8.76
C ILE A 77 -15.41 -12.83 -7.60
N PHE A 78 -14.94 -13.50 -6.54
CA PHE A 78 -15.81 -13.88 -5.42
C PHE A 78 -16.17 -12.71 -4.51
N ASN A 79 -15.28 -11.73 -4.35
CA ASN A 79 -15.59 -10.51 -3.59
C ASN A 79 -16.42 -9.50 -4.39
N ILE A 80 -16.28 -9.50 -5.72
CA ILE A 80 -16.99 -8.59 -6.63
C ILE A 80 -18.40 -9.09 -6.95
N ALA A 81 -18.64 -10.41 -6.89
CA ALA A 81 -19.95 -10.98 -7.17
C ALA A 81 -21.03 -10.42 -6.21
N PRO A 82 -22.23 -10.10 -6.72
CA PRO A 82 -23.34 -9.67 -5.88
C PRO A 82 -23.64 -10.70 -4.78
N LYS A 83 -23.62 -10.27 -3.52
CA LYS A 83 -23.87 -11.15 -2.36
C LYS A 83 -25.26 -11.78 -2.37
N ARG A 84 -26.24 -11.12 -3.00
CA ARG A 84 -27.62 -11.61 -3.13
C ARG A 84 -27.90 -12.02 -4.58
N PRO A 85 -28.43 -13.23 -4.82
CA PRO A 85 -28.77 -13.69 -6.16
C PRO A 85 -29.92 -12.86 -6.72
N ASN A 86 -29.79 -12.45 -7.98
CA ASN A 86 -30.91 -11.85 -8.70
C ASN A 86 -31.96 -12.92 -9.08
N TRP A 87 -33.13 -12.47 -9.52
CA TRP A 87 -34.25 -13.34 -9.90
C TRP A 87 -33.89 -14.34 -11.01
N ASP A 88 -32.97 -13.98 -11.92
CA ASP A 88 -32.48 -14.84 -12.99
C ASP A 88 -31.61 -15.98 -12.46
N MET A 89 -30.68 -15.70 -11.54
CA MET A 89 -29.88 -16.71 -10.84
C MET A 89 -30.76 -17.72 -10.12
N ARG A 90 -31.83 -17.24 -9.45
CA ARG A 90 -32.81 -18.12 -8.81
C ARG A 90 -33.48 -19.04 -9.83
N ARG A 91 -33.95 -18.51 -10.96
CA ARG A 91 -34.61 -19.29 -12.01
C ARG A 91 -33.69 -20.34 -12.63
N GLN A 92 -32.45 -19.98 -12.95
CA GLN A 92 -31.47 -20.89 -13.53
C GLN A 92 -31.11 -22.01 -12.54
N LEU A 93 -30.94 -21.69 -11.26
CA LEU A 93 -30.70 -22.67 -10.20
C LEU A 93 -31.90 -23.60 -10.02
N THR A 94 -33.13 -23.07 -9.98
CA THR A 94 -34.36 -23.86 -9.85
C THR A 94 -34.48 -24.89 -10.97
N ASN A 95 -34.16 -24.53 -12.21
CA ASN A 95 -34.22 -25.48 -13.33
C ASN A 95 -33.24 -26.65 -13.14
N LYS A 96 -31.98 -26.37 -12.77
CA LYS A 96 -30.98 -27.41 -12.50
C LYS A 96 -31.38 -28.28 -11.30
N MET A 97 -31.84 -27.66 -10.23
CA MET A 97 -32.29 -28.35 -9.02
C MET A 97 -33.51 -29.23 -9.28
N SER A 98 -34.42 -28.81 -10.17
CA SER A 98 -35.60 -29.60 -10.53
C SER A 98 -35.25 -30.92 -11.21
N LEU A 99 -34.19 -30.95 -12.02
CA LEU A 99 -33.70 -32.16 -12.66
C LEU A 99 -33.03 -33.09 -11.64
N LEU A 100 -32.18 -32.52 -10.79
CA LEU A 100 -31.47 -33.26 -9.75
C LEU A 100 -32.45 -33.87 -8.73
N ASN A 101 -33.42 -33.09 -8.26
CA ASN A 101 -34.46 -33.57 -7.34
C ASN A 101 -35.22 -34.78 -7.90
N LYS A 102 -35.48 -34.84 -9.21
CA LYS A 102 -36.14 -36.02 -9.82
C LYS A 102 -35.25 -37.26 -9.72
N ALA A 103 -33.95 -37.12 -10.00
CA ALA A 103 -32.99 -38.21 -9.90
C ALA A 103 -32.84 -38.67 -8.44
N ASP A 104 -32.77 -37.73 -7.50
CA ASP A 104 -32.68 -38.01 -6.06
C ASP A 104 -33.92 -38.75 -5.56
N GLN A 105 -35.13 -38.33 -5.96
CA GLN A 105 -36.35 -39.03 -5.60
C GLN A 105 -36.38 -40.45 -6.17
N LEU A 106 -35.90 -40.66 -7.41
CA LEU A 106 -35.78 -42.01 -7.97
C LEU A 106 -34.78 -42.85 -7.17
N ALA A 107 -33.62 -42.31 -6.81
CA ALA A 107 -32.60 -42.99 -6.02
C ALA A 107 -33.10 -43.33 -4.59
N ILE A 108 -33.83 -42.42 -3.95
CA ILE A 108 -34.47 -42.66 -2.65
C ILE A 108 -35.48 -43.81 -2.78
N ASN A 109 -36.32 -43.78 -3.82
CA ASN A 109 -37.32 -44.82 -4.05
C ASN A 109 -36.70 -46.19 -4.33
N THR A 110 -35.59 -46.26 -5.09
CA THR A 110 -34.88 -47.53 -5.32
C THR A 110 -34.22 -48.04 -4.04
N LEU A 111 -33.59 -47.17 -3.26
CA LEU A 111 -33.04 -47.51 -1.95
C LEU A 111 -34.11 -48.04 -0.99
N LEU A 112 -35.26 -47.38 -0.92
CA LEU A 112 -36.39 -47.82 -0.09
C LEU A 112 -36.91 -49.20 -0.53
N ARG A 113 -37.09 -49.42 -1.84
CA ARG A 113 -37.51 -50.73 -2.38
C ARG A 113 -36.53 -51.84 -2.01
N ASN A 114 -35.22 -51.61 -2.18
CA ASN A 114 -34.18 -52.57 -1.84
C ASN A 114 -34.13 -52.87 -0.34
N ARG A 115 -34.32 -51.85 0.51
CA ARG A 115 -34.40 -52.02 1.97
C ARG A 115 -35.62 -52.83 2.40
N LEU A 116 -36.78 -52.57 1.79
CA LEU A 116 -38.01 -53.30 2.09
C LEU A 116 -37.98 -54.74 1.57
N SER A 117 -37.34 -55.01 0.42
CA SER A 117 -37.23 -56.37 -0.12
C SER A 117 -36.21 -57.23 0.60
N ASN A 118 -35.16 -56.63 1.17
CA ASN A 118 -34.11 -57.31 1.92
C ASN A 118 -34.07 -56.85 3.39
N PRO A 119 -35.06 -57.23 4.21
CA PRO A 119 -35.08 -56.87 5.64
C PRO A 119 -33.89 -57.47 6.43
N ASN A 120 -33.25 -58.52 5.90
CA ASN A 120 -32.17 -59.26 6.57
C ASN A 120 -30.75 -58.78 6.23
N ASN A 121 -30.58 -57.79 5.35
CA ASN A 121 -29.26 -57.32 4.93
C ASN A 121 -28.95 -55.90 5.41
N ASN A 122 -29.38 -55.54 6.63
CA ASN A 122 -28.98 -54.30 7.26
C ASN A 122 -28.79 -54.51 8.77
N ASN A 123 -27.55 -54.29 9.23
CA ASN A 123 -27.21 -53.88 10.59
C ASN A 123 -28.08 -52.66 10.96
N VAL A 124 -29.21 -52.91 11.64
CA VAL A 124 -30.20 -51.91 12.00
C VAL A 124 -29.73 -51.18 13.26
N ASN A 125 -29.06 -50.05 13.07
CA ASN A 125 -28.83 -49.10 14.18
C ASN A 125 -29.31 -47.68 13.87
N ASN A 126 -30.12 -47.45 12.83
CA ASN A 126 -30.62 -46.09 12.49
C ASN A 126 -32.01 -46.04 11.82
N GLY A 127 -32.81 -47.10 11.85
CA GLY A 127 -34.06 -47.19 11.05
C GLY A 127 -35.31 -46.55 11.67
N ALA A 128 -35.36 -46.39 12.99
CA ALA A 128 -36.59 -46.02 13.70
C ALA A 128 -36.74 -44.51 14.01
N ALA A 129 -35.70 -43.69 13.80
CA ALA A 129 -35.72 -42.28 14.19
C ALA A 129 -36.10 -41.29 13.07
N LEU A 130 -36.15 -41.73 11.80
CA LEU A 130 -36.30 -40.81 10.65
C LEU A 130 -37.74 -40.68 10.11
N SER A 131 -38.68 -41.58 10.49
CA SER A 131 -40.07 -41.53 10.02
C SER A 131 -40.88 -40.38 10.63
N SER A 132 -40.43 -39.80 11.75
CA SER A 132 -41.09 -38.67 12.42
C SER A 132 -40.72 -37.29 11.86
N ALA A 133 -39.66 -37.20 11.05
CA ALA A 133 -39.11 -35.90 10.61
C ALA A 133 -39.39 -35.52 9.14
N SER A 134 -40.02 -36.40 8.34
CA SER A 134 -40.18 -36.19 6.90
C SER A 134 -41.52 -35.55 6.56
N ASN A 135 -41.60 -34.24 6.74
CA ASN A 135 -42.16 -33.31 5.73
C ASN A 135 -42.01 -31.83 6.15
N LYS A 136 -40.85 -31.42 6.70
CA LYS A 136 -40.52 -29.99 6.69
C LYS A 136 -39.97 -29.65 5.30
N LEU A 137 -40.88 -29.44 4.36
CA LEU A 137 -40.61 -28.69 3.14
C LEU A 137 -39.96 -27.37 3.60
N ILE A 138 -38.70 -27.13 3.26
CA ILE A 138 -38.04 -25.84 3.53
C ILE A 138 -38.72 -24.82 2.62
N HIS A 139 -39.84 -24.30 3.10
CA HIS A 139 -40.49 -23.12 2.53
C HIS A 139 -39.59 -21.95 2.92
N TYR A 140 -38.85 -21.40 1.96
CA TYR A 140 -38.28 -20.06 2.11
C TYR A 140 -39.47 -19.12 2.26
N SER A 141 -39.84 -18.80 3.49
CA SER A 141 -40.77 -17.73 3.83
C SER A 141 -40.19 -16.44 3.28
N ASP A 142 -40.90 -15.87 2.31
CA ASP A 142 -40.71 -14.53 1.76
C ASP A 142 -41.16 -13.54 2.85
N GLN A 143 -40.32 -13.36 3.85
CA GLN A 143 -40.53 -12.45 4.97
C GLN A 143 -39.23 -11.71 5.18
N ASP A 144 -39.11 -10.57 4.50
CA ASP A 144 -38.35 -9.39 4.90
C ASP A 144 -38.70 -8.29 3.87
N ASP A 145 -39.63 -7.41 4.25
CA ASP A 145 -39.70 -6.03 3.75
C ASP A 145 -38.40 -5.27 4.09
#